data_AF-A0A821RSD4-F1
#
_entry.id   AF-A0A821RSD4-F1
#
_cell.length_a   1.000
_cell.length_b   1.000
_cell.length_c   1.000
_cell.angle_alpha   90.00
_cell.angle_beta   90.00
_cell.angle_gamma   90.00
#
_symmetry.space_group_name_H-M   'P 1'
#
loop_
_entity.id
_entity.type
_entity.pdbx_description
1 polymer ?
#
loop_
_entity_poly.entity_id
_entity_poly.type
_entity_poly.pdbx_seq_one_letter_code
_entity_poly.pdbx_strand_id
1 'polypeptide(L)'
;PDGSTSTPTPTCSNPYQNRIVRASGDYQTELGSTASWLATEENSLMRFDATSCLYLLTLTGLTPNKAYQWKVTFDNSWANSLGCGNGSNCQFSTNTAGAIELVFNPISKQLSNRPLTTVCGNEKRELGERCRTCLADCGQCPPAVCGYGKCEDAETCESCSSGCGKCPVCDDGTCQSNENHQTCSQDCPNELPGCGVFREEVVK
;
A
#
# COMPACT_ATOMS: atom_id res chain seq x y z
N PRO A 1 12.90 -39.70 -4.58
CA PRO A 1 12.30 -38.86 -5.63
C PRO A 1 11.13 -38.09 -5.03
N ASP A 2 11.45 -36.94 -4.45
CA ASP A 2 10.51 -36.06 -3.77
C ASP A 2 9.66 -35.33 -4.81
N GLY A 3 8.40 -35.75 -4.94
CA GLY A 3 7.41 -35.20 -5.86
C GLY A 3 6.75 -33.98 -5.24
N SER A 4 7.46 -32.86 -5.23
CA SER A 4 6.90 -31.55 -4.92
C SER A 4 5.94 -31.13 -6.05
N THR A 5 4.64 -31.40 -5.86
CA THR A 5 3.59 -30.81 -6.67
C THR A 5 3.38 -29.38 -6.20
N SER A 6 4.12 -28.43 -6.77
CA SER A 6 3.83 -27.00 -6.65
C SER A 6 2.48 -26.74 -7.34
N THR A 7 1.42 -26.54 -6.55
CA THR A 7 0.12 -26.09 -7.05
C THR A 7 0.33 -24.78 -7.82
N PRO A 8 -0.07 -24.65 -9.10
CA PRO A 8 0.06 -23.39 -9.80
C PRO A 8 -0.78 -22.35 -9.08
N THR A 9 -0.15 -21.27 -8.64
CA THR A 9 -0.83 -20.10 -8.07
C THR A 9 -1.88 -19.65 -9.09
N PRO A 10 -3.15 -19.43 -8.70
CA PRO A 10 -4.15 -18.93 -9.63
C PRO A 10 -3.68 -17.57 -10.18
N THR A 11 -3.28 -17.56 -11.44
CA THR A 11 -2.85 -16.34 -12.13
C THR A 11 -4.10 -15.58 -12.56
N CYS A 12 -4.34 -14.40 -11.99
CA CYS A 12 -5.39 -13.52 -12.48
C CYS A 12 -5.21 -13.25 -13.97
N SER A 13 -6.30 -13.34 -14.74
CA SER A 13 -6.30 -12.84 -16.12
C SER A 13 -6.43 -11.32 -16.12
N ASN A 14 -5.51 -10.63 -16.78
CA ASN A 14 -5.55 -9.19 -16.95
C ASN A 14 -5.47 -8.80 -18.45
N PRO A 15 -6.62 -8.67 -19.15
CA PRO A 15 -6.64 -8.27 -20.55
C PRO A 15 -6.14 -6.83 -20.82
N TYR A 16 -5.93 -6.02 -19.77
CA TYR A 16 -5.48 -4.63 -19.87
C TYR A 16 -4.03 -4.43 -19.36
N GLN A 17 -3.26 -5.50 -19.16
CA GLN A 17 -1.90 -5.44 -18.58
C GLN A 17 -0.92 -4.49 -19.28
N ASN A 18 -1.07 -4.29 -20.60
CA ASN A 18 -0.21 -3.43 -21.41
C ASN A 18 -0.89 -2.08 -21.75
N ARG A 19 -1.91 -1.70 -20.97
CA ARG A 19 -2.72 -0.52 -21.22
C ARG A 19 -2.70 0.41 -20.03
N ILE A 20 -2.85 1.69 -20.30
CA ILE A 20 -3.01 2.70 -19.26
C ILE A 20 -4.48 2.75 -18.90
N VAL A 21 -4.84 2.47 -17.66
CA VAL A 21 -6.23 2.42 -17.17
C VAL A 21 -6.44 3.56 -16.17
N ARG A 22 -7.39 4.46 -16.43
CA ARG A 22 -7.66 5.61 -15.54
C ARG A 22 -9.12 5.74 -15.18
N ALA A 23 -9.39 6.20 -13.96
CA ALA A 23 -10.69 6.72 -13.58
C ALA A 23 -10.74 8.22 -13.89
N SER A 24 -11.51 8.64 -14.90
CA SER A 24 -11.65 10.05 -15.28
C SER A 24 -13.04 10.54 -14.88
N GLY A 25 -13.11 11.72 -14.25
CA GLY A 25 -14.34 12.16 -13.59
C GLY A 25 -14.38 13.63 -13.22
N ASP A 26 -15.49 14.07 -12.64
CA ASP A 26 -15.68 15.46 -12.21
C ASP A 26 -14.87 15.82 -10.95
N TYR A 27 -14.45 14.83 -10.17
CA TYR A 27 -13.65 14.99 -8.95
C TYR A 27 -12.21 15.50 -9.18
N GLN A 28 -11.67 15.39 -10.40
CA GLN A 28 -10.23 15.52 -10.66
C GLN A 28 -9.67 16.91 -10.31
N THR A 29 -10.45 17.98 -10.50
CA THR A 29 -10.01 19.36 -10.19
C THR A 29 -9.86 19.61 -8.69
N GLU A 30 -10.62 18.91 -7.85
CA GLU A 30 -10.44 19.00 -6.39
C GLU A 30 -9.13 18.36 -5.92
N LEU A 31 -8.59 17.43 -6.72
CA LEU A 31 -7.28 16.80 -6.48
C LEU A 31 -6.14 17.49 -7.25
N GLY A 32 -6.37 18.71 -7.76
CA GLY A 32 -5.35 19.53 -8.40
C GLY A 32 -5.16 19.33 -9.90
N SER A 33 -6.02 18.56 -10.57
CA SER A 33 -6.02 18.49 -12.04
C SER A 33 -6.39 19.85 -12.65
N THR A 34 -5.84 20.14 -13.82
CA THR A 34 -6.16 21.36 -14.59
C THR A 34 -7.59 21.37 -15.12
N ALA A 35 -8.22 20.20 -15.26
CA ALA A 35 -9.59 20.06 -15.70
C ALA A 35 -10.23 18.76 -15.18
N SER A 36 -11.55 18.78 -15.06
CA SER A 36 -12.36 17.59 -14.86
C SER A 36 -12.46 16.80 -16.17
N TRP A 37 -12.73 15.51 -16.08
CA TRP A 37 -12.87 14.60 -17.23
C TRP A 37 -11.62 14.51 -18.12
N LEU A 38 -10.44 14.68 -17.52
CA LEU A 38 -9.16 14.61 -18.21
C LEU A 38 -8.69 13.14 -18.28
N ALA A 39 -8.64 12.58 -19.50
CA ALA A 39 -8.19 11.20 -19.75
C ALA A 39 -6.67 11.01 -19.56
N THR A 40 -5.91 12.10 -19.47
CA THR A 40 -4.46 12.11 -19.28
C THR A 40 -4.03 12.30 -17.84
N GLU A 41 -4.96 12.59 -16.91
CA GLU A 41 -4.63 12.92 -15.51
C GLU A 41 -3.86 11.78 -14.82
N GLU A 42 -2.67 12.06 -14.31
CA GLU A 42 -1.78 11.04 -13.75
C GLU A 42 -2.28 10.51 -12.40
N ASN A 43 -2.89 11.36 -11.58
CA ASN A 43 -3.45 10.96 -10.29
C ASN A 43 -4.71 10.09 -10.40
N SER A 44 -5.23 9.95 -11.63
CA SER A 44 -6.38 9.10 -11.95
C SER A 44 -5.98 7.66 -12.35
N LEU A 45 -4.70 7.31 -12.28
CA LEU A 45 -4.18 6.02 -12.74
C LEU A 45 -4.55 4.87 -11.81
N MET A 46 -5.31 3.91 -12.33
CA MET A 46 -5.72 2.71 -11.59
C MET A 46 -4.59 1.68 -11.56
N ARG A 47 -4.47 0.94 -10.46
CA ARG A 47 -3.48 -0.12 -10.25
C ARG A 47 -4.17 -1.48 -10.26
N PHE A 48 -3.62 -2.45 -10.98
CA PHE A 48 -4.11 -3.82 -10.95
C PHE A 48 -3.64 -4.51 -9.68
N ASP A 49 -4.56 -5.03 -8.88
CA ASP A 49 -4.30 -5.86 -7.72
C ASP A 49 -4.42 -7.34 -8.10
N ALA A 50 -3.29 -8.06 -8.05
CA ALA A 50 -3.22 -9.47 -8.40
C ALA A 50 -3.85 -10.40 -7.36
N THR A 51 -4.25 -9.88 -6.19
CA THR A 51 -4.95 -10.67 -5.16
C THR A 51 -6.44 -10.74 -5.46
N SER A 52 -7.06 -9.60 -5.78
CA SER A 52 -8.48 -9.48 -6.10
C SER A 52 -8.80 -9.60 -7.59
N CYS A 53 -7.79 -9.55 -8.46
CA CYS A 53 -7.92 -9.49 -9.92
C CYS A 53 -8.68 -8.25 -10.42
N LEU A 54 -8.56 -7.11 -9.72
CA LEU A 54 -9.28 -5.87 -10.02
C LEU A 54 -8.31 -4.71 -10.25
N TYR A 55 -8.74 -3.72 -11.03
CA TYR A 55 -8.11 -2.40 -11.03
C TYR A 55 -8.73 -1.56 -9.92
N LEU A 56 -7.88 -0.97 -9.07
CA LEU A 56 -8.27 -0.18 -7.92
C LEU A 56 -7.65 1.22 -7.99
N LEU A 57 -8.40 2.23 -7.56
CA LEU A 57 -7.90 3.57 -7.31
C LEU A 57 -8.53 4.11 -6.03
N THR A 58 -7.69 4.39 -5.03
CA THR A 58 -8.11 5.06 -3.80
C THR A 58 -7.98 6.56 -3.99
N LEU A 59 -9.08 7.28 -3.77
CA LEU A 59 -9.13 8.73 -3.76
C LEU A 59 -9.31 9.22 -2.32
N THR A 60 -8.55 10.25 -1.95
CA THR A 60 -8.60 10.91 -0.64
C THR A 60 -8.50 12.42 -0.84
N GLY A 61 -8.97 13.22 0.13
CA GLY A 61 -8.87 14.68 0.06
C GLY A 61 -9.94 15.34 -0.82
N LEU A 62 -10.98 14.59 -1.20
CA LEU A 62 -12.17 15.13 -1.83
C LEU A 62 -13.08 15.81 -0.79
N THR A 63 -14.05 16.60 -1.24
CA THR A 63 -15.07 17.17 -0.35
C THR A 63 -15.86 16.04 0.36
N PRO A 64 -15.92 16.01 1.71
CA PRO A 64 -16.66 15.00 2.45
C PRO A 64 -18.15 14.88 2.07
N ASN A 65 -18.66 13.65 2.06
CA ASN A 65 -20.06 13.31 1.74
C ASN A 65 -20.58 13.88 0.40
N LYS A 66 -19.70 14.26 -0.53
CA LYS A 66 -20.09 14.83 -1.82
C LYS A 66 -20.23 13.73 -2.86
N ALA A 67 -21.22 13.91 -3.75
CA ALA A 67 -21.45 13.06 -4.90
C ALA A 67 -20.62 13.53 -6.11
N TYR A 68 -20.07 12.58 -6.84
CA TYR A 68 -19.23 12.77 -8.01
C TYR A 68 -19.56 11.73 -9.09
N GLN A 69 -18.99 11.94 -10.26
CA GLN A 69 -19.16 11.12 -11.44
C GLN A 69 -17.82 10.72 -12.07
N TRP A 70 -17.76 9.51 -12.63
CA TRP A 70 -16.58 9.02 -13.32
C TRP A 70 -16.88 7.98 -14.41
N LYS A 71 -15.87 7.70 -15.23
CA LYS A 71 -15.76 6.61 -16.19
C LYS A 71 -14.34 6.08 -16.20
N VAL A 72 -14.13 4.90 -16.76
CA VAL A 72 -12.77 4.40 -17.02
C VAL A 72 -12.34 4.77 -18.44
N THR A 73 -11.13 5.28 -18.59
CA THR A 73 -10.49 5.61 -19.88
C THR A 73 -9.25 4.76 -20.10
N PHE A 74 -8.86 4.62 -21.36
CA PHE A 74 -7.73 3.76 -21.76
C PHE A 74 -6.75 4.51 -22.65
N ASP A 75 -5.46 4.35 -22.41
CA ASP A 75 -4.34 4.99 -23.13
C ASP A 75 -4.59 6.47 -23.45
N ASN A 76 -4.85 7.25 -22.40
CA ASN A 76 -5.03 8.70 -22.52
C ASN A 76 -6.21 9.12 -23.41
N SER A 77 -7.18 8.24 -23.66
CA SER A 77 -8.22 8.45 -24.67
C SER A 77 -9.61 7.98 -24.21
N TRP A 78 -10.63 8.65 -24.77
CA TRP A 78 -12.05 8.33 -24.58
C TRP A 78 -12.59 7.27 -25.53
N ALA A 79 -11.84 6.92 -26.59
CA ALA A 79 -12.34 6.10 -27.72
C ALA A 79 -12.97 4.75 -27.31
N ASN A 80 -12.47 4.13 -26.23
CA ASN A 80 -12.97 2.86 -25.72
C ASN A 80 -13.40 2.95 -24.25
N SER A 81 -13.75 4.14 -23.77
CA SER A 81 -14.12 4.35 -22.37
C SER A 81 -15.32 3.49 -21.96
N LEU A 82 -15.37 3.10 -20.70
CA LEU A 82 -16.51 2.38 -20.13
C LEU A 82 -17.14 3.21 -19.01
N GLY A 83 -18.46 3.07 -18.90
CA GLY A 83 -19.27 3.66 -17.85
C GLY A 83 -20.16 2.63 -17.19
N CYS A 84 -21.00 3.06 -16.26
CA CYS A 84 -21.95 2.20 -15.55
C CYS A 84 -23.22 1.99 -16.38
N GLY A 85 -23.87 0.84 -16.21
CA GLY A 85 -25.05 0.46 -17.00
C GLY A 85 -24.73 0.47 -18.49
N ASN A 86 -25.50 1.22 -19.28
CA ASN A 86 -25.33 1.33 -20.73
C ASN A 86 -24.24 2.36 -21.13
N GLY A 87 -23.14 2.44 -20.39
CA GLY A 87 -22.05 3.39 -20.63
C GLY A 87 -22.28 4.80 -20.06
N SER A 88 -23.27 4.96 -19.19
CA SER A 88 -23.53 6.20 -18.45
C SER A 88 -22.39 6.55 -17.48
N ASN A 89 -22.35 7.79 -17.01
CA ASN A 89 -21.41 8.18 -15.95
C ASN A 89 -21.72 7.39 -14.67
N CYS A 90 -20.70 6.76 -14.08
CA CYS A 90 -20.81 6.10 -12.79
C CYS A 90 -20.88 7.14 -11.67
N GLN A 91 -21.85 7.03 -10.77
CA GLN A 91 -21.94 7.87 -9.57
C GLN A 91 -21.15 7.24 -8.42
N PHE A 92 -20.54 8.06 -7.58
CA PHE A 92 -20.08 7.67 -6.24
C PHE A 92 -20.27 8.83 -5.27
N SER A 93 -20.29 8.52 -3.97
CA SER A 93 -20.21 9.52 -2.91
C SER A 93 -19.02 9.20 -2.02
N THR A 94 -18.26 10.21 -1.64
CA THR A 94 -17.18 10.04 -0.67
C THR A 94 -17.73 9.81 0.74
N ASN A 95 -16.93 9.20 1.60
CA ASN A 95 -17.25 9.11 3.02
C ASN A 95 -17.11 10.48 3.74
N THR A 96 -17.25 10.48 5.07
CA THR A 96 -17.10 11.66 5.94
C THR A 96 -15.69 12.25 5.98
N ALA A 97 -14.68 11.51 5.53
CA ALA A 97 -13.31 11.97 5.41
C ALA A 97 -12.95 12.40 3.97
N GLY A 98 -13.91 12.39 3.04
CA GLY A 98 -13.63 12.74 1.65
C GLY A 98 -12.86 11.65 0.88
N ALA A 99 -13.10 10.38 1.21
CA ALA A 99 -12.40 9.24 0.63
C ALA A 99 -13.34 8.20 0.00
N ILE A 100 -12.84 7.48 -1.01
CA ILE A 100 -13.54 6.42 -1.74
C ILE A 100 -12.52 5.49 -2.45
N GLU A 101 -12.87 4.22 -2.69
CA GLU A 101 -12.14 3.35 -3.63
C GLU A 101 -12.97 3.13 -4.90
N LEU A 102 -12.42 3.47 -6.05
CA LEU A 102 -12.99 3.19 -7.37
C LEU A 102 -12.46 1.86 -7.89
N VAL A 103 -13.35 1.04 -8.45
CA VAL A 103 -13.08 -0.35 -8.80
C VAL A 103 -13.48 -0.62 -10.24
N PHE A 104 -12.57 -1.24 -10.99
CA PHE A 104 -12.82 -1.73 -12.35
C PHE A 104 -12.49 -3.22 -12.43
N ASN A 105 -13.47 -4.03 -12.83
CA ASN A 105 -13.28 -5.44 -13.12
C ASN A 105 -12.92 -5.61 -14.61
N PRO A 106 -11.68 -6.03 -14.94
CA PRO A 106 -11.21 -6.10 -16.32
C PRO A 106 -11.84 -7.26 -17.12
N ILE A 107 -12.42 -8.25 -16.47
CA ILE A 107 -13.05 -9.41 -17.13
C ILE A 107 -14.51 -9.11 -17.46
N SER A 108 -15.29 -8.68 -16.46
CA SER A 108 -16.70 -8.35 -16.66
C SER A 108 -16.93 -6.96 -17.24
N LYS A 109 -15.88 -6.13 -17.32
CA LYS A 109 -15.92 -4.72 -17.75
C LYS A 109 -16.83 -3.85 -16.88
N GLN A 110 -17.08 -4.28 -15.64
CA GLN A 110 -17.93 -3.56 -14.70
C GLN A 110 -17.15 -2.54 -13.88
N LEU A 111 -17.76 -1.39 -13.65
CA LEU A 111 -17.26 -0.34 -12.78
C LEU A 111 -18.12 -0.31 -11.52
N SER A 112 -17.47 -0.17 -10.36
CA SER A 112 -18.13 -0.01 -9.07
C SER A 112 -17.30 0.89 -8.15
N ASN A 113 -17.81 1.17 -6.97
CA ASN A 113 -17.11 1.93 -5.95
C ASN A 113 -17.35 1.29 -4.58
N ARG A 114 -16.36 1.40 -3.69
CA ARG A 114 -16.37 0.84 -2.35
C ARG A 114 -16.19 1.98 -1.37
N PRO A 115 -17.22 2.32 -0.58
CA PRO A 115 -17.09 3.25 0.54
C PRO A 115 -15.95 2.77 1.45
N LEU A 116 -15.00 3.65 1.70
CA LEU A 116 -13.94 3.38 2.67
C LEU A 116 -14.54 3.63 4.05
N THR A 117 -14.54 2.62 4.91
CA THR A 117 -15.04 2.72 6.28
C THR A 117 -14.06 3.41 7.22
N THR A 118 -12.86 3.74 6.74
CA THR A 118 -11.84 4.42 7.54
C THR A 118 -12.16 5.91 7.61
N VAL A 119 -12.63 6.37 8.77
CA VAL A 119 -12.87 7.79 9.01
C VAL A 119 -11.70 8.32 9.80
N CYS A 120 -10.81 9.05 9.12
CA CYS A 120 -9.75 9.77 9.82
C CYS A 120 -10.21 11.17 10.29
N GLY A 121 -9.91 11.55 11.53
CA GLY A 121 -10.23 12.85 12.16
C GLY A 121 -11.57 12.99 12.89
N ASN A 122 -12.24 11.91 13.30
CA ASN A 122 -13.48 11.89 14.10
C ASN A 122 -13.30 11.52 15.59
N GLU A 123 -12.07 11.37 16.07
CA GLU A 123 -11.71 11.06 17.47
C GLU A 123 -12.22 9.69 18.00
N LYS A 124 -12.51 8.73 17.11
CA LYS A 124 -12.94 7.37 17.48
C LYS A 124 -12.16 6.32 16.71
N ARG A 125 -11.57 5.35 17.42
CA ARG A 125 -10.88 4.21 16.82
C ARG A 125 -11.88 3.18 16.27
N GLU A 126 -11.82 2.90 14.96
CA GLU A 126 -12.64 1.90 14.28
C GLU A 126 -11.83 0.69 13.74
N LEU A 127 -12.54 -0.37 13.36
CA LEU A 127 -11.95 -1.67 13.00
C LEU A 127 -11.25 -1.57 11.62
N GLY A 128 -9.92 -1.64 11.61
CA GLY A 128 -9.09 -1.48 10.40
C GLY A 128 -8.18 -0.24 10.41
N GLU A 129 -8.31 0.64 11.40
CA GLU A 129 -7.43 1.79 11.59
C GLU A 129 -6.11 1.39 12.27
N ARG A 130 -4.99 1.85 11.72
CA ARG A 130 -3.67 1.81 12.39
C ARG A 130 -3.33 3.22 12.85
N CYS A 131 -2.83 3.36 14.08
CA CYS A 131 -2.47 4.66 14.67
C CYS A 131 -1.51 5.46 13.78
N ARG A 132 -0.66 4.77 13.00
CA ARG A 132 0.30 5.39 12.05
C ARG A 132 -0.33 5.97 10.79
N THR A 133 -1.52 5.52 10.41
CA THR A 133 -2.18 5.95 9.16
C THR A 133 -3.34 6.92 9.41
N CYS A 134 -3.73 7.10 10.67
CA CYS A 134 -4.97 7.80 11.07
C CYS A 134 -4.74 8.47 12.45
N LEU A 135 -3.76 9.37 12.51
CA LEU A 135 -3.24 10.00 13.75
C LEU A 135 -4.29 10.83 14.50
N ALA A 136 -5.27 11.39 13.78
CA ALA A 136 -6.25 12.32 14.34
C ALA A 136 -7.35 11.62 15.18
N ASP A 137 -7.60 10.32 14.99
CA ASP A 137 -8.69 9.58 15.66
C ASP A 137 -8.29 8.91 16.96
N CYS A 138 -6.99 8.66 17.11
CA CYS A 138 -6.46 7.92 18.23
C CYS A 138 -6.02 8.81 19.39
N GLY A 139 -6.12 10.14 19.27
CA GLY A 139 -5.52 11.08 20.22
C GLY A 139 -3.99 10.88 20.32
N GLN A 140 -3.44 10.94 21.54
CA GLN A 140 -2.05 10.54 21.77
C GLN A 140 -1.97 9.02 21.58
N CYS A 141 -1.35 8.55 20.48
CA CYS A 141 -1.16 7.12 20.24
C CYS A 141 -0.62 6.48 21.53
N PRO A 142 -1.24 5.41 22.05
CA PRO A 142 -0.77 4.78 23.28
C PRO A 142 0.73 4.50 23.10
N PRO A 143 1.57 4.83 24.10
CA PRO A 143 2.97 4.49 24.04
C PRO A 143 3.07 3.00 23.73
N ALA A 144 4.03 2.63 22.88
CA ALA A 144 4.24 1.25 22.46
C ALA A 144 4.07 0.32 23.68
N VAL A 145 3.09 -0.58 23.62
CA VAL A 145 2.80 -1.49 24.74
C VAL A 145 3.84 -2.59 24.68
N CYS A 146 4.89 -2.42 25.46
CA CYS A 146 5.95 -3.39 25.62
C CYS A 146 5.42 -4.65 26.31
N GLY A 147 5.54 -5.83 25.68
CA GLY A 147 5.35 -7.08 26.41
C GLY A 147 4.83 -8.32 25.68
N TYR A 148 4.75 -8.38 24.34
CA TYR A 148 4.30 -9.60 23.65
C TYR A 148 5.43 -10.46 23.02
N GLY A 149 6.69 -10.22 23.41
CA GLY A 149 7.81 -11.11 23.09
C GLY A 149 8.23 -11.16 21.62
N LYS A 150 7.79 -10.21 20.80
CA LYS A 150 8.25 -9.97 19.43
C LYS A 150 8.27 -8.47 19.15
N CYS A 151 9.35 -8.00 18.52
CA CYS A 151 9.51 -6.62 18.09
C CYS A 151 8.69 -6.40 16.82
N GLU A 152 7.62 -5.60 16.85
CA GLU A 152 6.83 -5.24 15.65
C GLU A 152 7.48 -4.06 14.92
N ASP A 153 7.07 -3.80 13.65
CA ASP A 153 7.64 -2.81 12.70
C ASP A 153 7.65 -1.33 13.19
N ALA A 154 7.32 -1.11 14.46
CA ALA A 154 7.25 0.19 15.13
C ALA A 154 8.12 0.34 16.37
N GLU A 155 8.78 -0.72 16.83
CA GLU A 155 9.54 -0.75 18.08
C GLU A 155 11.02 -0.49 17.81
N THR A 156 11.62 0.45 18.54
CA THR A 156 13.09 0.57 18.64
C THR A 156 13.50 0.00 19.98
N CYS A 157 14.69 -0.61 20.07
CA CYS A 157 15.11 -1.18 21.35
C CYS A 157 15.18 -0.13 22.48
N GLU A 158 15.48 1.11 22.13
CA GLU A 158 15.50 2.27 23.02
C GLU A 158 14.13 2.62 23.61
N SER A 159 13.03 2.31 22.90
CA SER A 159 11.67 2.62 23.35
C SER A 159 10.98 1.46 24.07
N CYS A 160 11.54 0.24 24.00
CA CYS A 160 10.82 -0.95 24.45
C CYS A 160 11.73 -2.14 24.85
N SER A 161 12.68 -1.89 25.76
CA SER A 161 13.71 -2.85 26.22
C SER A 161 13.16 -4.15 26.84
N SER A 162 11.94 -4.13 27.40
CA SER A 162 11.30 -5.31 27.98
C SER A 162 10.62 -6.22 26.94
N GLY A 163 10.28 -5.69 25.75
CA GLY A 163 9.54 -6.39 24.70
C GLY A 163 10.43 -6.93 23.58
N CYS A 164 11.49 -6.19 23.21
CA CYS A 164 12.42 -6.55 22.11
C CYS A 164 13.64 -7.37 22.57
N GLY A 165 13.75 -7.73 23.85
CA GLY A 165 14.93 -8.36 24.42
C GLY A 165 16.05 -7.34 24.73
N LYS A 166 17.18 -7.80 25.27
CA LYS A 166 18.32 -6.93 25.60
C LYS A 166 18.76 -6.17 24.35
N CYS A 167 18.87 -4.85 24.47
CA CYS A 167 19.36 -4.03 23.37
C CYS A 167 20.79 -4.39 23.01
N PRO A 168 21.09 -4.46 21.70
CA PRO A 168 22.45 -4.51 21.24
C PRO A 168 23.23 -3.28 21.74
N VAL A 169 24.46 -3.47 22.18
CA VAL A 169 25.32 -2.38 22.64
C VAL A 169 26.25 -2.06 21.48
N CYS A 170 25.83 -1.10 20.66
CA CYS A 170 26.68 -0.62 19.57
C CYS A 170 27.77 0.33 20.08
N ASP A 171 28.91 0.30 19.40
CA ASP A 171 30.18 0.96 19.68
C ASP A 171 30.96 0.40 20.89
N ASP A 172 30.78 -0.88 21.24
CA ASP A 172 31.61 -1.57 22.25
C ASP A 172 32.78 -2.36 21.64
N GLY A 173 32.86 -2.41 20.31
CA GLY A 173 33.90 -3.07 19.54
C GLY A 173 33.71 -4.58 19.36
N THR A 174 32.57 -5.15 19.74
CA THR A 174 32.30 -6.60 19.66
C THR A 174 30.93 -6.90 19.05
N CYS A 175 30.89 -7.60 17.91
CA CYS A 175 29.63 -8.08 17.32
C CYS A 175 29.01 -9.22 18.15
N GLN A 176 27.94 -8.94 18.88
CA GLN A 176 27.23 -9.91 19.71
C GLN A 176 26.19 -10.71 18.91
N SER A 177 25.75 -11.86 19.42
CA SER A 177 24.81 -12.76 18.72
C SER A 177 23.41 -12.18 18.45
N ASN A 178 23.08 -11.04 19.07
CA ASN A 178 21.84 -10.28 18.89
C ASN A 178 22.02 -9.04 18.00
N GLU A 179 23.18 -8.87 17.36
CA GLU A 179 23.52 -7.75 16.49
C GLU A 179 23.65 -8.19 15.02
N ASN A 180 23.41 -7.27 14.09
CA ASN A 180 23.70 -7.49 12.67
C ASN A 180 24.10 -6.17 12.00
N HIS A 181 24.66 -6.23 10.78
CA HIS A 181 25.15 -5.05 10.08
C HIS A 181 24.08 -3.96 9.83
N GLN A 182 22.80 -4.31 9.73
CA GLN A 182 21.73 -3.33 9.51
C GLN A 182 21.39 -2.56 10.79
N THR A 183 21.61 -3.17 11.95
CA THR A 183 21.30 -2.57 13.26
C THR A 183 22.54 -2.03 13.99
N CYS A 184 23.73 -2.54 13.68
CA CYS A 184 24.98 -2.25 14.39
C CYS A 184 26.20 -2.28 13.45
N SER A 185 26.25 -1.35 12.48
CA SER A 185 27.22 -1.40 11.37
C SER A 185 28.68 -1.14 11.76
N GLN A 186 28.93 -0.55 12.93
CA GLN A 186 30.28 -0.28 13.46
C GLN A 186 30.90 -1.52 14.12
N ASP A 187 30.13 -2.28 14.90
CA ASP A 187 30.63 -3.48 15.58
C ASP A 187 30.44 -4.76 14.76
N CYS A 188 29.37 -4.83 13.95
CA CYS A 188 29.08 -5.94 13.05
C CYS A 188 29.36 -5.54 11.59
N PRO A 189 30.58 -5.80 11.08
CA PRO A 189 30.87 -5.65 9.67
C PRO A 189 29.95 -6.55 8.82
N ASN A 190 29.63 -6.08 7.61
CA ASN A 190 28.70 -6.75 6.70
C ASN A 190 29.29 -8.07 6.18
N GLU A 191 29.13 -9.15 6.93
CA GLU A 191 29.59 -10.48 6.52
C GLU A 191 28.46 -11.32 5.91
N LEU A 192 27.79 -10.82 4.87
CA LEU A 192 27.01 -11.70 3.99
C LEU A 192 27.86 -12.12 2.77
N PRO A 193 28.12 -13.45 2.61
CA PRO A 193 28.90 -14.01 1.52
C PRO A 193 28.07 -14.00 0.24
N GLY A 194 28.21 -12.94 -0.56
CA GLY A 194 27.45 -12.78 -1.80
C GLY A 194 28.12 -11.97 -2.91
N CYS A 195 29.21 -11.25 -2.63
CA CYS A 195 30.00 -10.58 -3.65
C CYS A 195 31.48 -10.97 -3.55
N GLY A 196 31.82 -12.13 -4.13
CA GLY A 196 33.17 -12.48 -4.58
C GLY A 196 34.16 -13.02 -3.55
N VAL A 197 34.41 -14.32 -3.56
CA VAL A 197 35.63 -14.96 -3.00
C VAL A 197 36.55 -15.39 -4.15
N PHE A 198 37.83 -15.03 -4.07
CA PHE A 198 38.95 -15.80 -4.63
C PHE A 198 40.18 -15.49 -3.76
N ARG A 199 41.04 -16.42 -3.33
CA ARG A 199 41.11 -17.88 -3.20
C ARG A 199 42.22 -18.12 -2.15
N GLU A 200 42.16 -19.28 -1.51
CA GLU A 200 43.19 -20.03 -0.76
C GLU A 200 44.59 -19.41 -0.54
N GLU A 201 45.00 -19.38 0.73
CA GLU A 201 46.33 -19.73 1.30
C GLU A 201 46.33 -19.22 2.77
N VAL A 202 46.69 -19.94 3.84
CA VAL A 202 47.72 -20.96 4.03
C VAL A 202 47.27 -21.91 5.16
N VAL A 203 47.30 -23.21 4.90
CA VAL A 203 47.52 -24.21 5.94
C VAL A 203 48.95 -24.03 6.44
N LYS A 204 49.11 -23.63 7.70
CA LYS A 204 50.20 -24.08 8.59
C LYS A 204 49.80 -23.85 10.04
#